data_AF-A0A0B6AT74-F1
#
_entry.id   AF-A0A0B6AT74-F1
#
_cell.length_a   1.000
_cell.length_b   1.000
_cell.length_c   1.000
_cell.angle_alpha   90.00
_cell.angle_beta   90.00
_cell.angle_gamma   90.00
#
_symmetry.space_group_name_H-M   'P 1'
#
loop_
_entity.id
_entity.type
_entity.pdbx_description
1 polymer ?
#
loop_
_entity_poly.entity_id
_entity_poly.type
_entity_poly.pdbx_seq_one_letter_code
_entity_poly.pdbx_strand_id
1 'polypeptide(L)'
;MILEATLTIAIPNFLDNSGGNLAHLFGSFAIFMYLIIIFGQLAINVFNLYGAFMSTITTIEPFWKLKVTQKVRVRMMFCVTLAGTILCLLGQSNFLSFFLNFIFFISYFLIPWTSLNLVDYYLLPRGQYNVKDIFDVNGQYGKINGITCMAFAVSIVAEIPFVNTSFYIGPIAKAFGGADIAWLIGIIVPAILYYFLMKQKLNKEVCGN
;
A
#
# COMPACT_ATOMS: atom_id res chain seq x y z
N MET A 1 5.56 2.33 -19.31
CA MET A 1 5.17 3.76 -19.31
C MET A 1 5.50 4.44 -20.63
N ILE A 2 6.77 4.58 -21.06
CA ILE A 2 7.08 5.27 -22.34
C ILE A 2 6.45 4.55 -23.55
N LEU A 3 6.62 3.23 -23.65
CA LEU A 3 6.03 2.43 -24.73
C LEU A 3 4.50 2.56 -24.80
N GLU A 4 3.84 2.43 -23.65
CA GLU A 4 2.38 2.56 -23.55
C GLU A 4 1.88 3.96 -23.93
N ALA A 5 2.58 5.02 -23.48
CA ALA A 5 2.26 6.40 -23.87
C ALA A 5 2.41 6.60 -25.37
N THR A 6 3.47 6.08 -25.98
CA THR A 6 3.67 6.16 -27.43
C THR A 6 2.61 5.39 -28.22
N LEU A 7 2.21 4.20 -27.75
CA LEU A 7 1.18 3.38 -28.40
C LEU A 7 -0.21 4.02 -28.29
N THR A 8 -0.51 4.66 -27.16
CA THR A 8 -1.78 5.39 -26.96
C THR A 8 -1.90 6.59 -27.88
N ILE A 9 -0.80 7.29 -28.17
CA ILE A 9 -0.78 8.41 -29.11
C ILE A 9 -0.89 7.88 -30.56
N ALA A 10 -0.23 6.76 -30.86
CA ALA A 10 -0.15 6.21 -32.21
C ALA A 10 -1.42 5.45 -32.65
N ILE A 11 -2.17 4.86 -31.71
CA ILE A 11 -3.30 3.97 -32.00
C ILE A 11 -4.56 4.49 -31.29
N PRO A 12 -5.61 4.88 -32.02
CA PRO A 12 -6.88 5.28 -31.42
C PRO A 12 -7.49 4.10 -30.63
N ASN A 13 -8.05 4.39 -29.45
CA ASN A 13 -8.68 3.41 -28.55
C ASN A 13 -7.76 2.26 -28.09
N PHE A 14 -6.43 2.50 -28.03
CA PHE A 14 -5.48 1.50 -27.55
C PHE A 14 -5.82 0.97 -26.15
N LEU A 15 -6.25 1.87 -25.25
CA LEU A 15 -6.51 1.59 -23.83
C LEU A 15 -7.76 0.73 -23.58
N ASP A 16 -8.69 0.66 -24.53
CA ASP A 16 -9.91 -0.13 -24.35
C ASP A 16 -9.61 -1.63 -24.27
N ASN A 17 -8.55 -2.08 -24.96
CA ASN A 17 -8.05 -3.44 -24.89
C ASN A 17 -6.53 -3.49 -25.09
N SER A 18 -5.79 -2.90 -24.14
CA SER A 18 -4.33 -2.75 -24.24
C SER A 18 -3.60 -4.06 -24.51
N GLY A 19 -4.05 -5.17 -23.90
CA GLY A 19 -3.46 -6.50 -24.12
C GLY A 19 -3.71 -7.04 -25.53
N GLY A 20 -4.95 -6.99 -26.01
CA GLY A 20 -5.31 -7.45 -27.34
C GLY A 20 -4.69 -6.58 -28.44
N ASN A 21 -4.77 -5.25 -28.29
CA ASN A 21 -4.18 -4.30 -29.24
C ASN A 21 -2.66 -4.45 -29.33
N LEU A 22 -1.98 -4.68 -28.20
CA LEU A 22 -0.54 -4.96 -28.19
C LEU A 22 -0.21 -6.28 -28.90
N ALA A 23 -0.99 -7.33 -28.69
CA ALA A 23 -0.78 -8.61 -29.37
C ALA A 23 -1.02 -8.53 -30.88
N HIS A 24 -2.04 -7.77 -31.31
CA HIS A 24 -2.35 -7.58 -32.73
C HIS A 24 -1.24 -6.88 -33.52
N LEU A 25 -0.40 -6.05 -32.89
CA LEU A 25 0.77 -5.44 -33.52
C LEU A 25 1.80 -6.46 -34.03
N PHE A 26 1.79 -7.69 -33.49
CA PHE A 26 2.70 -8.76 -33.90
C PHE A 26 2.13 -9.64 -35.03
N GLY A 27 0.93 -9.34 -35.54
CA GLY A 27 0.31 -10.04 -36.68
C GLY A 27 0.25 -11.56 -36.46
N SER A 28 0.91 -12.33 -37.33
CA SER A 28 0.96 -13.80 -37.26
C SER A 28 1.60 -14.35 -35.98
N PHE A 29 2.40 -13.54 -35.27
CA PHE A 29 3.02 -13.93 -33.99
C PHE A 29 2.19 -13.51 -32.76
N ALA A 30 0.98 -12.98 -32.95
CA ALA A 30 0.11 -12.54 -31.86
C ALA A 30 -0.13 -13.63 -30.80
N ILE A 31 -0.18 -14.91 -31.20
CA ILE A 31 -0.33 -16.05 -30.28
C ILE A 31 0.79 -16.12 -29.23
N PHE A 32 2.03 -15.86 -29.64
CA PHE A 32 3.17 -15.84 -28.71
C PHE A 32 3.09 -14.64 -27.76
N MET A 33 2.63 -13.49 -28.27
CA MET A 33 2.44 -12.31 -27.46
C MET A 33 1.33 -12.51 -26.42
N TYR A 34 0.21 -13.13 -26.80
CA TYR A 34 -0.84 -13.52 -25.86
C TYR A 34 -0.32 -14.45 -24.77
N LEU A 35 0.49 -15.45 -25.11
CA LEU A 35 1.11 -16.32 -24.11
C LEU A 35 1.95 -15.52 -23.12
N ILE A 36 2.81 -14.61 -23.60
CA ILE A 36 3.66 -13.76 -22.73
C ILE A 36 2.79 -12.87 -21.83
N ILE A 37 1.74 -12.24 -22.37
CA ILE A 37 0.82 -11.39 -21.60
C ILE A 37 0.12 -12.22 -20.51
N ILE A 38 -0.39 -13.41 -20.85
CA ILE A 38 -1.04 -14.31 -19.89
C ILE A 38 -0.06 -14.73 -18.79
N PHE A 39 1.15 -15.15 -19.14
CA PHE A 39 2.17 -15.53 -18.15
C PHE A 39 2.58 -14.34 -17.27
N GLY A 40 2.71 -13.14 -17.83
CA GLY A 40 2.98 -11.92 -17.07
C GLY A 40 1.86 -11.60 -16.08
N GLN A 41 0.60 -11.68 -16.53
CA GLN A 41 -0.56 -11.46 -15.67
C GLN A 41 -0.66 -12.50 -14.56
N LEU A 42 -0.38 -13.77 -14.87
CA LEU A 42 -0.31 -14.85 -13.88
C LEU A 42 0.77 -14.57 -12.83
N ALA A 43 1.96 -14.14 -13.23
CA ALA A 43 3.05 -13.81 -12.32
C ALA A 43 2.67 -12.70 -11.33
N ILE A 44 2.05 -11.62 -11.83
CA ILE A 44 1.57 -10.50 -10.98
C ILE A 44 0.46 -10.96 -10.02
N ASN A 45 -0.50 -11.74 -10.50
CA ASN A 45 -1.58 -12.25 -9.66
C ASN A 45 -1.07 -13.19 -8.55
N VAL A 46 -0.06 -14.02 -8.85
CA VAL A 46 0.59 -14.87 -7.84
C VAL A 46 1.27 -14.02 -6.76
N PHE A 47 1.95 -12.94 -7.15
CA PHE A 47 2.58 -12.02 -6.20
C PHE A 47 1.53 -11.35 -5.28
N ASN A 48 0.42 -10.89 -5.84
CA ASN A 48 -0.68 -10.27 -5.07
C ASN A 48 -1.29 -11.26 -4.06
N LEU A 49 -1.57 -12.49 -4.48
CA LEU A 49 -2.11 -13.55 -3.60
C LEU A 49 -1.11 -13.96 -2.52
N TYR A 50 0.17 -14.02 -2.86
CA TYR A 50 1.22 -14.32 -1.89
C TYR A 50 1.34 -13.22 -0.83
N GLY A 51 1.32 -11.94 -1.24
CA GLY A 51 1.33 -10.81 -0.33
C GLY A 51 0.14 -10.81 0.64
N ALA A 52 -1.07 -11.06 0.12
CA ALA A 52 -2.27 -11.19 0.94
C ALA A 52 -2.16 -12.35 1.94
N PHE A 53 -1.62 -13.49 1.52
CA PHE A 53 -1.39 -14.64 2.40
C PHE A 53 -0.40 -14.32 3.53
N MET A 54 0.76 -13.74 3.20
CA MET A 54 1.78 -13.39 4.20
C MET A 54 1.23 -12.37 5.20
N SER A 55 0.57 -11.31 4.74
CA SER A 55 -0.04 -10.30 5.62
C SER A 55 -1.09 -10.91 6.56
N THR A 56 -1.91 -11.83 6.05
CA THR A 56 -2.96 -12.49 6.85
C THR A 56 -2.36 -13.39 7.92
N ILE A 57 -1.37 -14.21 7.57
CA ILE A 57 -0.70 -15.10 8.53
C ILE A 57 0.02 -14.32 9.60
N THR A 58 0.82 -13.32 9.25
CA THR A 58 1.56 -12.49 10.22
C THR A 58 0.62 -11.74 11.17
N THR A 59 -0.59 -11.40 10.73
CA THR A 59 -1.60 -10.77 11.59
C THR A 59 -2.27 -11.75 12.55
N ILE A 60 -2.52 -12.99 12.12
CA ILE A 60 -3.25 -13.99 12.92
C ILE A 60 -2.32 -14.77 13.86
N GLU A 61 -1.07 -15.03 13.43
CA GLU A 61 -0.09 -15.85 14.17
C GLU A 61 0.16 -15.39 15.62
N PRO A 62 0.19 -14.08 15.95
CA PRO A 62 0.31 -13.62 17.34
C PRO A 62 -0.88 -13.99 18.24
N PHE A 63 -2.09 -14.10 17.68
CA PHE A 63 -3.32 -14.37 18.43
C PHE A 63 -3.68 -15.86 18.47
N TRP A 64 -3.42 -16.56 17.36
CA TRP A 64 -3.55 -18.00 17.26
C TRP A 64 -2.23 -18.57 16.75
N LYS A 65 -1.57 -19.38 17.58
CA LYS A 65 -0.39 -20.18 17.20
C LYS A 65 -0.77 -21.21 16.13
N LEU A 66 -1.02 -20.75 14.91
CA LEU A 66 -1.44 -21.56 13.78
C LEU A 66 -0.22 -22.27 13.21
N LYS A 67 -0.26 -23.60 13.20
CA LYS A 67 0.66 -24.37 12.38
C LYS A 67 0.23 -24.19 10.92
N VAL A 68 1.00 -23.44 10.16
CA VAL A 68 0.73 -23.14 8.75
C VAL A 68 0.96 -24.41 7.90
N THR A 69 -0.06 -25.25 7.81
CA THR A 69 -0.06 -26.45 6.95
C THR A 69 -0.51 -26.07 5.53
N GLN A 70 -0.05 -26.80 4.51
CA GLN A 70 -0.40 -26.57 3.10
C GLN A 70 -1.92 -26.43 2.84
N LYS A 71 -2.76 -27.20 3.57
CA LYS A 71 -4.22 -27.11 3.48
C LYS A 71 -4.79 -25.76 3.97
N VAL A 72 -4.18 -25.16 5.00
CA VAL A 72 -4.59 -23.85 5.53
C VAL A 72 -4.23 -22.74 4.53
N ARG A 73 -3.04 -22.83 3.93
CA ARG A 73 -2.58 -21.88 2.91
C ARG A 73 -3.50 -21.85 1.69
N VAL A 74 -3.85 -23.03 1.16
CA VAL A 74 -4.78 -23.14 0.02
C VAL A 74 -6.15 -22.58 0.37
N ARG A 75 -6.69 -22.87 1.56
CA ARG A 75 -7.99 -22.36 2.00
C ARG A 75 -8.00 -20.84 2.12
N MET A 76 -6.97 -20.24 2.74
CA MET A 76 -6.87 -18.78 2.85
C MET A 76 -6.78 -18.12 1.49
N MET A 77 -5.91 -18.61 0.60
CA MET A 77 -5.78 -18.08 -0.76
C MET A 77 -7.11 -18.17 -1.52
N PHE A 78 -7.82 -19.29 -1.40
CA PHE A 78 -9.14 -19.44 -2.00
C PHE A 78 -10.15 -18.42 -1.47
N CYS A 79 -10.21 -18.21 -0.15
CA CYS A 79 -11.09 -17.22 0.47
C CYS A 79 -10.78 -15.79 -0.01
N VAL A 80 -9.51 -15.41 -0.10
CA VAL A 80 -9.09 -14.08 -0.58
C VAL A 80 -9.48 -13.89 -2.05
N THR A 81 -9.22 -14.88 -2.91
CA THR A 81 -9.62 -14.83 -4.33
C THR A 81 -11.13 -14.74 -4.49
N LEU A 82 -11.89 -15.50 -3.68
CA LEU A 82 -13.35 -15.48 -3.72
C LEU A 82 -13.88 -14.10 -3.33
N ALA A 83 -13.37 -13.51 -2.25
CA ALA A 83 -13.75 -12.17 -1.81
C ALA A 83 -13.41 -11.11 -2.88
N GLY A 84 -12.22 -11.16 -3.47
CA GLY A 84 -11.82 -10.26 -4.56
C GLY A 84 -12.71 -10.39 -5.80
N THR A 85 -13.07 -11.62 -6.17
CA THR A 85 -13.99 -11.88 -7.29
C THR A 85 -15.39 -11.31 -7.02
N ILE A 86 -15.91 -11.49 -5.80
CA ILE A 86 -17.23 -10.93 -5.42
C ILE A 86 -17.20 -9.40 -5.48
N LEU A 87 -16.17 -8.76 -4.93
CA LEU A 87 -16.01 -7.30 -4.99
C LEU A 87 -15.93 -6.80 -6.43
N CYS A 88 -15.24 -7.52 -7.31
CA CYS A 88 -15.14 -7.20 -8.73
C CYS A 88 -16.52 -7.25 -9.42
N LEU A 89 -17.31 -8.30 -9.16
CA LEU A 89 -18.66 -8.43 -9.71
C LEU A 89 -19.62 -7.34 -9.22
N LEU A 90 -19.52 -6.95 -7.94
CA LEU A 90 -20.36 -5.89 -7.37
C LEU A 90 -20.00 -4.48 -7.91
N GLY A 91 -18.73 -4.26 -8.28
CA GLY A 91 -18.22 -2.97 -8.76
C GLY A 91 -18.36 -2.71 -10.26
N GLN A 92 -18.96 -3.62 -11.03
CA GLN A 92 -18.85 -3.66 -12.50
C GLN A 92 -19.38 -2.40 -13.23
N SER A 93 -20.37 -1.69 -12.67
CA SER A 93 -21.00 -0.54 -13.33
C SER A 93 -20.20 0.77 -13.27
N ASN A 94 -19.33 0.92 -12.26
CA ASN A 94 -18.46 2.10 -12.07
C ASN A 94 -17.06 1.67 -11.61
N PHE A 95 -16.55 0.58 -12.18
CA PHE A 95 -15.34 -0.08 -11.71
C PHE A 95 -14.15 0.88 -11.65
N LEU A 96 -13.94 1.68 -12.70
CA LEU A 96 -12.80 2.59 -12.77
C LEU A 96 -12.84 3.66 -11.67
N SER A 97 -13.99 4.29 -11.47
CA SER A 97 -14.15 5.30 -10.41
C SER A 97 -14.00 4.68 -9.03
N PHE A 98 -14.60 3.51 -8.79
CA PHE A 98 -14.47 2.81 -7.51
C PHE A 98 -13.02 2.38 -7.24
N PHE A 99 -12.35 1.86 -8.26
CA PHE A 99 -10.95 1.43 -8.20
C PHE A 99 -10.01 2.58 -7.88
N LEU A 100 -10.15 3.72 -8.56
CA LEU A 100 -9.33 4.91 -8.28
C LEU A 100 -9.58 5.46 -6.88
N ASN A 101 -10.83 5.55 -6.44
CA ASN A 101 -11.15 5.98 -5.07
C ASN A 101 -10.60 5.00 -4.03
N PHE A 102 -10.61 3.70 -4.31
CA PHE A 102 -10.03 2.68 -3.43
C PHE A 102 -8.52 2.81 -3.34
N ILE A 103 -7.83 3.04 -4.46
CA ILE A 103 -6.39 3.32 -4.48
C ILE A 103 -6.09 4.55 -3.64
N PHE A 104 -6.77 5.67 -3.88
CA PHE A 104 -6.53 6.90 -3.10
C PHE A 104 -6.79 6.68 -1.61
N PHE A 105 -7.89 6.01 -1.28
CA PHE A 105 -8.20 5.66 0.09
C PHE A 105 -7.06 4.89 0.76
N ILE A 106 -6.59 3.79 0.17
CA ILE A 106 -5.46 3.02 0.72
C ILE A 106 -4.18 3.85 0.74
N SER A 107 -3.92 4.65 -0.30
CA SER A 107 -2.73 5.50 -0.37
C SER A 107 -2.65 6.49 0.79
N TYR A 108 -3.76 7.08 1.23
CA TYR A 108 -3.78 7.97 2.39
C TYR A 108 -3.41 7.27 3.71
N PHE A 109 -3.66 5.96 3.85
CA PHE A 109 -3.13 5.22 5.01
C PHE A 109 -1.68 4.76 4.81
N LEU A 110 -1.33 4.39 3.58
CA LEU A 110 -0.04 3.80 3.26
C LEU A 110 1.09 4.84 3.27
N ILE A 111 0.83 6.06 2.80
CA ILE A 111 1.83 7.14 2.73
C ILE A 111 2.36 7.51 4.14
N PRO A 112 1.50 7.84 5.14
CA PRO A 112 1.96 8.08 6.50
C PRO A 112 2.67 6.89 7.12
N TRP A 113 2.16 5.67 6.89
CA TRP A 113 2.76 4.45 7.42
C TRP A 113 4.18 4.23 6.88
N THR A 114 4.38 4.46 5.58
CA THR A 114 5.69 4.40 4.94
C THR A 114 6.60 5.51 5.43
N SER A 115 6.11 6.74 5.57
CA SER A 115 6.91 7.86 6.09
C SER A 115 7.41 7.58 7.52
N LEU A 116 6.53 7.11 8.41
CA LEU A 116 6.91 6.70 9.77
C LEU A 116 7.97 5.60 9.76
N ASN A 117 7.79 4.55 8.95
CA ASN A 117 8.78 3.48 8.82
C ASN A 117 10.12 3.99 8.29
N LEU A 118 10.12 4.89 7.31
CA LEU A 118 11.36 5.46 6.78
C LEU A 118 12.08 6.29 7.85
N VAL A 119 11.37 7.15 8.57
CA VAL A 119 11.98 7.96 9.63
C VAL A 119 12.50 7.08 10.76
N ASP A 120 11.74 6.07 11.17
CA ASP A 120 12.20 5.09 12.14
C ASP A 120 13.47 4.42 11.64
N TYR A 121 13.45 3.82 10.46
CA TYR A 121 14.57 3.02 9.97
C TYR A 121 15.84 3.83 9.68
N TYR A 122 15.71 4.96 8.99
CA TYR A 122 16.84 5.72 8.47
C TYR A 122 17.32 6.84 9.39
N LEU A 123 16.43 7.55 10.09
CA LEU A 123 16.80 8.77 10.82
C LEU A 123 17.14 8.52 12.29
N LEU A 124 16.56 7.49 12.92
CA LEU A 124 16.72 7.22 14.35
C LEU A 124 17.87 6.22 14.63
N PRO A 125 17.75 4.90 14.35
CA PRO A 125 18.85 3.95 14.56
C PRO A 125 19.89 3.95 13.43
N ARG A 126 19.65 4.70 12.32
CA ARG A 126 20.48 4.67 11.11
C ARG A 126 20.81 3.24 10.65
N GLY A 127 19.81 2.35 10.70
CA GLY A 127 19.95 0.95 10.32
C GLY A 127 20.52 -0.01 11.38
N GLN A 128 20.83 0.44 12.60
CA GLN A 128 21.26 -0.45 13.70
C GLN A 128 20.07 -0.99 14.49
N TYR A 129 19.41 -2.02 13.95
CA TYR A 129 18.33 -2.72 14.65
C TYR A 129 18.83 -4.02 15.29
N ASN A 130 18.56 -4.18 16.58
CA ASN A 130 18.74 -5.48 17.22
C ASN A 130 17.57 -6.41 16.84
N VAL A 131 17.83 -7.35 15.92
CA VAL A 131 16.84 -8.32 15.44
C VAL A 131 16.30 -9.20 16.57
N LYS A 132 17.12 -9.48 17.61
CA LYS A 132 16.71 -10.33 18.73
C LYS A 132 15.60 -9.68 19.56
N ASP A 133 15.67 -8.37 19.74
CA ASP A 133 14.70 -7.63 20.55
C ASP A 133 13.38 -7.38 19.81
N ILE A 134 13.33 -7.52 18.47
CA ILE A 134 12.09 -7.42 17.69
C ILE A 134 11.15 -8.59 18.01
N PHE A 135 11.71 -9.76 18.32
CA PHE A 135 10.94 -10.95 18.68
C PHE A 135 10.69 -11.07 20.19
N ASP A 136 11.29 -10.19 21.00
CA ASP A 136 11.07 -10.14 22.45
C ASP A 136 10.00 -9.09 22.78
N VAL A 137 8.88 -9.57 23.30
CA VAL A 137 7.75 -8.73 23.73
C VAL A 137 8.14 -7.78 24.88
N ASN A 138 9.17 -8.11 25.65
CA ASN A 138 9.74 -7.28 26.71
C ASN A 138 11.07 -6.60 26.29
N GLY A 139 11.46 -6.71 25.02
CA GLY A 139 12.66 -6.08 24.47
C GLY A 139 12.54 -4.56 24.37
N GLN A 140 13.61 -3.92 23.90
CA GLN A 140 13.72 -2.44 23.79
C GLN A 140 12.60 -1.77 22.99
N TYR A 141 11.89 -2.50 22.13
CA TYR A 141 10.80 -1.98 21.30
C TYR A 141 9.41 -2.06 21.98
N GLY A 142 9.27 -2.88 23.04
CA GLY A 142 8.04 -3.07 23.79
C GLY A 142 6.85 -3.59 22.97
N LYS A 143 5.66 -3.64 23.59
CA LYS A 143 4.42 -4.14 22.96
C LYS A 143 3.79 -3.16 21.97
N ILE A 144 3.77 -1.87 22.31
CA ILE A 144 3.11 -0.81 21.53
C ILE A 144 3.91 0.47 21.69
N ASN A 145 4.35 1.06 20.57
CA ASN A 145 4.91 2.40 20.58
C ASN A 145 3.79 3.44 20.45
N GLY A 146 3.31 3.94 21.60
CA GLY A 146 2.25 4.96 21.66
C GLY A 146 2.57 6.25 20.88
N ILE A 147 3.87 6.58 20.73
CA ILE A 147 4.30 7.72 19.93
C ILE A 147 4.02 7.47 18.45
N THR A 148 4.35 6.28 17.93
CA THR A 148 4.08 5.91 16.54
C THR A 148 2.58 5.88 16.27
N CYS A 149 1.78 5.29 17.17
CA CYS A 149 0.32 5.26 17.02
C CYS A 149 -0.30 6.67 17.01
N MET A 150 0.14 7.55 17.90
CA MET A 150 -0.34 8.93 17.94
C MET A 150 0.10 9.70 16.70
N ALA A 151 1.37 9.60 16.29
CA ALA A 151 1.88 10.26 15.09
C ALA A 151 1.12 9.79 13.84
N PHE A 152 0.81 8.50 13.74
CA PHE A 152 0.01 7.94 12.64
C PHE A 152 -1.42 8.50 12.64
N ALA A 153 -2.12 8.45 13.78
CA ALA A 153 -3.49 8.96 13.89
C ALA A 153 -3.58 10.47 13.59
N VAL A 154 -2.65 11.26 14.12
CA VAL A 154 -2.60 12.71 13.87
C VAL A 154 -2.31 12.99 12.40
N SER A 155 -1.46 12.20 11.75
CA SER A 155 -1.14 12.37 10.31
C SER A 155 -2.38 12.12 9.44
N ILE A 156 -3.15 11.06 9.73
CA ILE A 156 -4.41 10.78 9.01
C ILE A 156 -5.38 11.95 9.18
N VAL A 157 -5.56 12.45 10.41
CA VAL A 157 -6.46 13.60 10.66
C VAL A 157 -5.97 14.86 9.94
N ALA A 158 -4.66 15.08 9.89
CA ALA A 158 -4.06 16.22 9.21
C ALA A 158 -4.20 16.16 7.69
N GLU A 159 -4.34 14.97 7.09
CA GLU A 159 -4.57 14.81 5.65
C GLU A 159 -6.00 15.12 5.22
N ILE A 160 -7.01 14.87 6.08
CA ILE A 160 -8.43 15.03 5.74
C ILE A 160 -8.75 16.35 5.00
N PRO A 161 -8.24 17.53 5.43
CA PRO A 161 -8.53 18.80 4.75
C PRO A 161 -7.93 18.94 3.33
N PHE A 162 -6.95 18.10 3.00
CA PHE A 162 -6.16 18.12 1.76
C PHE A 162 -6.53 17.00 0.79
N VAL A 163 -7.35 16.03 1.24
CA VAL A 163 -7.82 14.92 0.42
C VAL A 163 -8.73 15.42 -0.70
N ASN A 164 -8.51 14.88 -1.90
CA ASN A 164 -9.41 15.06 -3.02
C ASN A 164 -9.85 13.69 -3.56
N THR A 165 -11.01 13.22 -3.09
CA THR A 165 -11.65 12.00 -3.60
C THR A 165 -12.99 12.34 -4.25
N SER A 166 -13.53 11.41 -5.04
CA SER A 166 -14.87 11.58 -5.62
C SER A 166 -15.97 11.67 -4.56
N PHE A 167 -15.71 11.15 -3.34
CA PHE A 167 -16.66 11.15 -2.22
C PHE A 167 -16.51 12.39 -1.33
N TYR A 168 -15.30 12.93 -1.20
CA TYR A 168 -15.00 14.05 -0.33
C TYR A 168 -13.87 14.91 -0.88
N ILE A 169 -14.14 16.21 -1.01
CA ILE A 169 -13.16 17.24 -1.39
C ILE A 169 -12.93 18.12 -0.17
N GLY A 170 -11.70 18.09 0.35
CA GLY A 170 -11.30 18.92 1.48
C GLY A 170 -11.35 20.43 1.16
N PRO A 171 -11.59 21.29 2.16
CA PRO A 171 -11.69 22.74 1.96
C PRO A 171 -10.44 23.36 1.35
N ILE A 172 -9.25 22.80 1.66
CA ILE A 172 -7.98 23.27 1.11
C ILE A 172 -7.79 22.73 -0.31
N ALA A 173 -8.12 21.46 -0.57
CA ALA A 173 -8.08 20.90 -1.93
C ALA A 173 -8.98 21.67 -2.91
N LYS A 174 -10.15 22.13 -2.44
CA LYS A 174 -11.05 22.98 -3.22
C LYS A 174 -10.44 24.35 -3.56
N ALA A 175 -9.66 24.94 -2.64
CA ALA A 175 -8.97 26.21 -2.87
C ALA A 175 -7.84 26.09 -3.90
N PHE A 176 -7.21 24.92 -4.01
CA PHE A 176 -6.16 24.62 -5.00
C PHE A 176 -6.72 24.11 -6.36
N GLY A 177 -8.01 24.30 -6.62
CA GLY A 177 -8.61 23.91 -7.90
C GLY A 177 -8.83 22.40 -8.06
N GLY A 178 -8.89 21.64 -6.95
CA GLY A 178 -9.06 20.18 -7.01
C GLY A 178 -7.75 19.42 -7.27
N ALA A 179 -6.60 19.97 -6.90
CA ALA A 179 -5.36 19.19 -6.86
C ALA A 179 -5.29 18.34 -5.58
N ASP A 180 -4.92 17.06 -5.70
CA ASP A 180 -4.63 16.21 -4.53
C ASP A 180 -3.21 16.50 -4.01
N ILE A 181 -3.16 17.14 -2.84
CA ILE A 181 -1.91 17.49 -2.13
C ILE A 181 -1.79 16.74 -0.79
N ALA A 182 -2.70 15.81 -0.49
CA ALA A 182 -2.69 15.05 0.76
C ALA A 182 -1.42 14.20 0.89
N TRP A 183 -0.90 13.67 -0.22
CA TRP A 183 0.34 12.89 -0.22
C TRP A 183 1.55 13.63 0.37
N LEU A 184 1.64 14.95 0.17
CA LEU A 184 2.75 15.76 0.67
C LEU A 184 2.66 15.90 2.20
N ILE A 185 1.44 16.17 2.69
CA ILE A 185 1.13 16.23 4.12
C ILE A 185 1.38 14.87 4.79
N GLY A 186 1.00 13.79 4.11
CA GLY A 186 1.23 12.42 4.51
C GLY A 186 2.69 12.00 4.62
N ILE A 187 3.60 12.71 3.97
CA ILE A 187 5.04 12.48 4.15
C ILE A 187 5.55 13.37 5.27
N ILE A 188 5.26 14.68 5.22
CA ILE A 188 5.89 15.69 6.08
C ILE A 188 5.42 15.58 7.54
N VAL A 189 4.11 15.51 7.77
CA VAL A 189 3.53 15.51 9.13
C VAL A 189 4.00 14.31 9.97
N PRO A 190 3.89 13.05 9.50
CA PRO A 190 4.38 11.91 10.27
C PRO A 190 5.88 11.95 10.47
N ALA A 191 6.65 12.38 9.47
CA ALA A 191 8.10 12.45 9.57
C ALA A 191 8.54 13.41 10.68
N ILE A 192 7.96 14.61 10.73
CA ILE A 192 8.26 15.62 11.75
C ILE A 192 7.79 15.13 13.12
N LEU A 193 6.53 14.74 13.26
CA LEU A 193 5.96 14.33 14.55
C LEU A 193 6.74 13.17 15.16
N TYR A 194 7.02 12.13 14.36
CA TYR A 194 7.73 10.96 14.85
C TYR A 194 9.17 11.26 15.20
N TYR A 195 9.89 11.99 14.33
CA TYR A 195 11.29 12.33 14.58
C TYR A 195 11.46 13.13 15.88
N PHE A 196 10.66 14.18 16.10
CA PHE A 196 10.80 15.02 17.28
C PHE A 196 10.37 14.31 18.57
N LEU A 197 9.23 13.60 18.55
CA LEU A 197 8.73 12.91 19.74
C LEU A 197 9.64 11.76 20.16
N MET A 198 10.14 10.97 19.19
CA MET A 198 11.03 9.86 19.47
C MET A 198 12.41 10.34 19.94
N LYS A 199 12.94 11.42 19.35
CA LYS A 199 14.18 12.07 19.82
C LYS A 199 14.04 12.60 21.25
N GLN A 200 12.90 13.19 21.61
CA GLN A 200 12.65 13.64 22.98
C GLN A 200 12.58 12.48 23.98
N LYS A 201 11.97 11.35 23.59
CA LYS A 201 11.92 10.14 24.43
C LYS A 201 13.33 9.59 24.69
N LEU A 202 14.12 9.41 23.64
CA LEU A 202 15.52 8.93 23.74
C LEU A 202 16.38 9.84 24.61
N ASN A 203 16.26 11.17 24.47
CA ASN A 203 17.01 12.11 25.31
C ASN A 203 16.61 12.04 26.79
N LYS A 204 15.32 11.77 27.09
CA LYS A 204 14.84 11.60 28.47
C LYS A 204 15.34 10.31 29.10
N GLU A 205 15.46 9.23 28.34
CA GLU A 205 16.01 7.96 28.82
C GLU A 205 17.52 8.06 29.11
N VAL A 206 18.26 8.89 28.37
CA VAL A 206 19.70 9.14 28.59
C VAL A 206 19.97 10.08 29.77
N CYS A 207 19.12 11.10 30.00
CA CYS A 207 19.29 12.04 31.13
C CYS A 207 18.56 11.63 32.42
N GLY A 208 17.80 10.53 32.39
CA GLY A 208 17.02 10.03 33.53
C GLY A 208 17.69 8.91 34.33
N ASN A 209 18.90 8.50 33.95
CA ASN A 209 19.82 7.66 34.74
C ASN A 209 20.95 8.52 35.30
#